data_AF-A0A842YES4-F1
#
_entry.id   AF-A0A842YES4-F1
#
_cell.length_a   1.000
_cell.length_b   1.000
_cell.length_c   1.000
_cell.angle_alpha   90.00
_cell.angle_beta   90.00
_cell.angle_gamma   90.00
#
_symmetry.space_group_name_H-M   'P 1'
#
loop_
_entity.id
_entity.type
_entity.pdbx_description
1 polymer ?
#
loop_
_entity_poly.entity_id
_entity_poly.type
_entity_poly.pdbx_seq_one_letter_code
_entity_poly.pdbx_strand_id
1 'polypeptide(L)'
;MAPSEVSMAVWCTLIPPNEMNKFAKYEDDLRSVTAAYEDWLVSMRGKSFIGADVGVLLDRIRILMINIGIACAMNRKLAEEVQSVVSDYLRIRALDIVSEFKADSNEKAAVKETLSLFFKDLKFTRDIFPEEDVMGVIPVNVSLESDSSKGRLGKLIGSRSKKVSVDKESTLQAALLESSNVLKKIYIRLLSPDPWGTY
;
A
#
# COMPACT_ATOMS: atom_id res chain seq x y z
N MET A 1 13.23 -20.40 16.85
CA MET A 1 12.14 -19.59 17.44
C MET A 1 10.92 -20.48 17.46
N ALA A 2 10.33 -20.73 18.63
CA ALA A 2 9.10 -21.49 18.73
C ALA A 2 7.95 -20.71 18.07
N PRO A 3 7.01 -21.36 17.38
CA PRO A 3 5.83 -20.69 16.86
C PRO A 3 5.06 -20.12 18.05
N SER A 4 4.83 -18.81 18.05
CA SER A 4 3.91 -18.19 19.01
C SER A 4 2.55 -18.84 18.84
N GLU A 5 2.06 -19.48 19.91
CA GLU A 5 0.70 -20.01 19.98
C GLU A 5 -0.29 -18.87 19.79
N VAL A 6 -0.74 -18.66 18.55
CA VAL A 6 -1.95 -17.89 18.29
C VAL A 6 -3.06 -18.73 18.91
N SER A 7 -3.73 -18.20 19.94
CA SER A 7 -4.98 -18.79 20.44
C SER A 7 -5.85 -19.10 19.24
N MET A 8 -6.08 -20.39 18.95
CA MET A 8 -6.81 -20.85 17.76
C MET A 8 -8.29 -20.41 17.75
N ALA A 9 -8.73 -19.68 18.77
CA ALA A 9 -10.14 -19.48 19.03
C ALA A 9 -10.78 -18.48 18.06
N VAL A 10 -10.04 -17.51 17.49
CA VAL A 10 -10.48 -16.71 16.32
C VAL A 10 -9.30 -16.31 15.43
N TRP A 11 -9.19 -16.99 14.27
CA TRP A 11 -8.26 -16.65 13.21
C TRP A 11 -8.89 -15.60 12.27
N CYS A 12 -8.20 -14.47 12.05
CA CYS A 12 -8.59 -13.44 11.08
C CYS A 12 -7.45 -13.21 10.09
N THR A 13 -7.54 -13.77 8.88
CA THR A 13 -6.52 -13.67 7.83
C THR A 13 -6.21 -12.23 7.42
N LEU A 14 -7.18 -11.33 7.60
CA LEU A 14 -7.00 -9.91 7.34
C LEU A 14 -6.08 -9.21 8.35
N ILE A 15 -5.90 -9.76 9.55
CA ILE A 15 -4.99 -9.21 10.54
C ILE A 15 -3.63 -9.91 10.41
N PRO A 16 -2.53 -9.17 10.21
CA PRO A 16 -1.19 -9.75 10.20
C PRO A 16 -0.91 -10.55 11.49
N PRO A 17 -0.25 -11.73 11.42
CA PRO A 17 -0.06 -12.58 12.61
C PRO A 17 0.66 -11.89 13.76
N ASN A 18 1.61 -11.01 13.45
CA ASN A 18 2.37 -10.25 14.45
C ASN A 18 1.56 -9.13 15.11
N GLU A 19 0.39 -8.80 14.59
CA GLU A 19 -0.55 -7.81 15.12
C GLU A 19 -1.69 -8.46 15.92
N MET A 20 -1.90 -9.77 15.79
CA MET A 20 -3.03 -10.50 16.40
C MET A 20 -3.15 -10.28 17.92
N ASN A 21 -2.03 -10.21 18.64
CA ASN A 21 -2.04 -9.99 20.09
C ASN A 21 -2.71 -8.67 20.51
N LYS A 22 -2.72 -7.64 19.65
CA LYS A 22 -3.40 -6.37 19.93
C LYS A 22 -4.92 -6.53 19.99
N PHE A 23 -5.44 -7.57 19.33
CA PHE A 23 -6.86 -7.83 19.17
C PHE A 23 -7.39 -8.94 20.09
N ALA A 24 -6.57 -9.52 20.97
CA ALA A 24 -6.97 -10.62 21.86
C ALA A 24 -8.22 -10.31 22.71
N LYS A 25 -8.42 -9.04 23.09
CA LYS A 25 -9.59 -8.57 23.86
C LYS A 25 -10.88 -8.43 23.03
N TYR A 26 -10.81 -8.59 21.71
CA TYR A 26 -11.94 -8.48 20.78
C TYR A 26 -12.23 -9.81 20.08
N GLU A 27 -11.84 -10.93 20.69
CA GLU A 27 -11.95 -12.26 20.08
C GLU A 27 -13.35 -12.51 19.49
N ASP A 28 -14.41 -12.26 20.25
CA ASP A 28 -15.79 -12.46 19.79
C ASP A 28 -16.16 -11.56 18.60
N ASP A 29 -15.72 -10.30 18.61
CA ASP A 29 -16.02 -9.33 17.56
C ASP A 29 -15.18 -9.57 16.28
N LEU A 30 -13.98 -10.16 16.40
CA LEU A 30 -13.12 -10.48 15.26
C LEU A 30 -13.78 -11.47 14.29
N ARG A 31 -14.73 -12.30 14.76
CA ARG A 31 -15.49 -13.20 13.89
C ARG A 31 -16.28 -12.43 12.83
N SER A 32 -16.85 -11.27 13.21
CA SER A 32 -17.58 -10.39 12.30
C SER A 32 -16.64 -9.75 11.28
N VAL A 33 -15.43 -9.39 11.68
CA VAL A 33 -14.39 -8.88 10.77
C VAL A 33 -13.98 -9.95 9.76
N THR A 34 -13.75 -11.19 10.22
CA THR A 34 -13.43 -12.32 9.34
C THR A 34 -14.56 -12.57 8.34
N ALA A 35 -15.82 -12.62 8.79
CA ALA A 35 -16.96 -12.82 7.90
C ALA A 35 -17.06 -11.71 6.83
N ALA A 36 -16.90 -10.44 7.23
CA ALA A 36 -16.92 -9.32 6.30
C ALA A 36 -15.78 -9.36 5.27
N TYR A 37 -14.60 -9.85 5.66
CA TYR A 37 -13.50 -10.06 4.75
C TYR A 37 -13.76 -11.21 3.77
N GLU A 38 -14.29 -12.34 4.24
CA GLU A 38 -14.65 -13.47 3.38
C GLU A 38 -15.76 -13.10 2.38
N ASP A 39 -16.77 -12.36 2.79
CA ASP A 39 -17.80 -11.83 1.89
C ASP A 39 -17.20 -10.91 0.82
N TRP A 40 -16.26 -10.05 1.24
CA TRP A 40 -15.50 -9.22 0.30
C TRP A 40 -14.70 -10.08 -0.68
N LEU A 41 -13.97 -11.10 -0.22
CA LEU A 41 -13.21 -12.03 -1.07
C LEU A 41 -14.10 -12.67 -2.13
N VAL A 42 -15.25 -13.21 -1.72
CA VAL A 42 -16.23 -13.84 -2.63
C VAL A 42 -16.71 -12.83 -3.68
N SER A 43 -17.01 -11.61 -3.27
CA SER A 43 -17.46 -10.54 -4.19
C SER A 43 -16.37 -10.09 -5.18
N MET A 44 -15.10 -10.23 -4.81
CA MET A 44 -13.97 -9.70 -5.56
C MET A 44 -13.29 -10.72 -6.47
N ARG A 45 -13.36 -12.02 -6.17
CA ARG A 45 -12.75 -13.10 -6.98
C ARG A 45 -13.26 -13.15 -8.42
N GLY A 46 -14.50 -12.74 -8.67
CA GLY A 46 -15.09 -12.66 -10.02
C GLY A 46 -14.76 -11.38 -10.79
N LYS A 47 -14.15 -10.37 -10.15
CA LYS A 47 -13.90 -9.07 -10.78
C LYS A 47 -12.54 -9.04 -11.46
N SER A 48 -12.52 -8.75 -12.76
CA SER A 48 -11.27 -8.57 -13.50
C SER A 48 -10.39 -7.49 -12.87
N PHE A 49 -9.10 -7.76 -12.76
CA PHE A 49 -8.04 -6.79 -12.47
C PHE A 49 -7.27 -6.38 -13.73
N ILE A 50 -7.48 -7.09 -14.86
CA ILE A 50 -6.90 -6.73 -16.16
C ILE A 50 -7.61 -5.47 -16.65
N GLY A 51 -6.84 -4.43 -16.92
CA GLY A 51 -7.36 -3.12 -17.33
C GLY A 51 -7.92 -2.25 -16.20
N ALA A 52 -7.88 -2.71 -14.94
CA ALA A 52 -8.31 -1.89 -13.80
C ALA A 52 -7.32 -0.74 -13.56
N ASP A 53 -7.83 0.48 -13.51
CA ASP A 53 -7.07 1.68 -13.15
C ASP A 53 -6.91 1.83 -11.63
N VAL A 54 -6.22 2.89 -11.23
CA VAL A 54 -5.96 3.25 -9.82
C VAL A 54 -7.27 3.43 -9.04
N GLY A 55 -8.25 4.13 -9.62
CA GLY A 55 -9.51 4.45 -8.95
C GLY A 55 -10.33 3.20 -8.66
N VAL A 56 -10.46 2.31 -9.64
CA VAL A 56 -11.18 1.03 -9.47
C VAL A 56 -10.54 0.16 -8.40
N LEU A 57 -9.21 0.08 -8.36
CA LEU A 57 -8.51 -0.75 -7.38
C LEU A 57 -8.62 -0.20 -5.96
N LEU A 58 -8.47 1.13 -5.80
CA LEU A 58 -8.64 1.80 -4.52
C LEU A 58 -10.07 1.69 -4.00
N ASP A 59 -11.07 1.84 -4.87
CA ASP A 59 -12.47 1.69 -4.48
C ASP A 59 -12.79 0.28 -3.98
N ARG A 60 -12.25 -0.76 -4.62
CA ARG A 60 -12.41 -2.14 -4.14
C ARG A 60 -11.81 -2.35 -2.75
N ILE A 61 -10.62 -1.80 -2.50
CA ILE A 61 -9.99 -1.85 -1.17
C ILE A 61 -10.80 -1.02 -0.17
N ARG A 62 -11.34 0.13 -0.59
CA ARG A 62 -12.18 0.97 0.27
C ARG A 62 -13.48 0.26 0.66
N ILE A 63 -14.12 -0.47 -0.26
CA ILE A 63 -15.29 -1.29 0.05
C ILE A 63 -14.98 -2.30 1.16
N LEU A 64 -13.78 -2.90 1.16
CA LEU A 64 -13.34 -3.75 2.28
C LEU A 64 -13.30 -2.95 3.60
N MET A 65 -12.69 -1.77 3.59
CA MET A 65 -12.63 -0.91 4.77
C MET A 65 -14.02 -0.53 5.29
N ILE A 66 -14.97 -0.23 4.39
CA ILE A 66 -16.36 0.08 4.72
C ILE A 66 -17.04 -1.15 5.35
N ASN A 67 -16.89 -2.34 4.74
CA ASN A 67 -17.47 -3.57 5.25
C ASN A 67 -16.98 -3.91 6.66
N ILE A 68 -15.69 -3.69 6.95
CA ILE A 68 -15.12 -3.82 8.31
C ILE A 68 -15.80 -2.84 9.27
N GLY A 69 -15.97 -1.59 8.85
CA GLY A 69 -16.65 -0.56 9.65
C GLY A 69 -18.08 -0.95 10.00
N ILE A 70 -18.81 -1.53 9.05
CA ILE A 70 -20.17 -2.04 9.24
C ILE A 70 -20.17 -3.25 10.17
N ALA A 71 -19.27 -4.21 9.97
CA ALA A 71 -19.15 -5.41 10.80
C ALA A 71 -18.83 -5.07 12.26
N CYS A 72 -18.11 -3.97 12.49
CA CYS A 72 -17.76 -3.47 13.81
C CYS A 72 -18.68 -2.33 14.29
N ALA A 73 -19.91 -2.19 13.78
CA ALA A 73 -20.76 -1.03 14.07
C ALA A 73 -20.98 -0.78 15.58
N MET A 74 -21.00 -1.83 16.40
CA MET A 74 -21.13 -1.72 17.86
C MET A 74 -19.81 -1.48 18.59
N ASN A 75 -18.67 -1.61 17.90
CA ASN A 75 -17.32 -1.45 18.44
C ASN A 75 -16.46 -0.63 17.48
N ARG A 76 -16.72 0.69 17.46
CA ARG A 76 -15.99 1.65 16.62
C ARG A 76 -14.47 1.59 16.82
N LYS A 77 -14.02 1.35 18.05
CA LYS A 77 -12.59 1.27 18.36
C LYS A 77 -11.93 0.10 17.65
N LEU A 78 -12.56 -1.08 17.66
CA LEU A 78 -12.10 -2.22 16.88
C LEU A 78 -12.06 -1.89 15.39
N ALA A 79 -13.11 -1.25 14.86
CA ALA A 79 -13.16 -0.85 13.45
C ALA A 79 -11.94 0.00 13.05
N GLU A 80 -11.66 1.05 13.85
CA GLU A 80 -10.55 1.97 13.62
C GLU A 80 -9.18 1.27 13.76
N GLU A 81 -9.02 0.41 14.76
CA GLU A 81 -7.77 -0.36 14.96
C GLU A 81 -7.51 -1.34 13.80
N VAL A 82 -8.53 -2.08 13.34
CA VAL A 82 -8.41 -2.99 12.19
C VAL A 82 -8.11 -2.21 10.91
N GLN A 83 -8.88 -1.17 10.61
CA GLN A 83 -8.68 -0.35 9.41
C GLN A 83 -7.29 0.30 9.39
N SER A 84 -6.78 0.74 10.55
CA SER A 84 -5.42 1.28 10.67
C SER A 84 -4.37 0.21 10.36
N VAL A 85 -4.44 -0.96 11.00
CA VAL A 85 -3.47 -2.04 10.78
C VAL A 85 -3.44 -2.47 9.32
N VAL A 86 -4.61 -2.71 8.72
CA VAL A 86 -4.68 -3.12 7.31
C VAL A 86 -4.12 -2.01 6.41
N SER A 87 -4.48 -0.75 6.65
CA SER A 87 -3.98 0.39 5.85
C SER A 87 -2.46 0.53 5.95
N ASP A 88 -1.90 0.36 7.15
CA ASP A 88 -0.47 0.48 7.39
C ASP A 88 0.32 -0.61 6.69
N TYR A 89 -0.15 -1.86 6.74
CA TYR A 89 0.50 -2.97 6.06
C TYR A 89 0.40 -2.87 4.53
N LEU A 90 -0.74 -2.43 4.01
CA LEU A 90 -0.89 -2.15 2.58
C LEU A 90 0.05 -1.05 2.12
N ARG A 91 0.20 0.01 2.93
CA ARG A 91 1.14 1.11 2.66
C ARG A 91 2.58 0.65 2.68
N ILE A 92 3.00 -0.07 3.73
CA ILE A 92 4.36 -0.62 3.84
C ILE A 92 4.67 -1.45 2.60
N ARG A 93 3.78 -2.37 2.24
CA ARG A 93 3.99 -3.22 1.06
C ARG A 93 4.02 -2.43 -0.25
N ALA A 94 3.16 -1.43 -0.42
CA ALA A 94 3.20 -0.58 -1.60
C ALA A 94 4.55 0.16 -1.70
N LEU A 95 5.05 0.70 -0.59
CA LEU A 95 6.35 1.36 -0.51
C LEU A 95 7.51 0.38 -0.75
N ASP A 96 7.43 -0.85 -0.25
CA ASP A 96 8.42 -1.90 -0.51
C ASP A 96 8.50 -2.19 -2.02
N ILE A 97 7.37 -2.37 -2.69
CA ILE A 97 7.31 -2.58 -4.14
C ILE A 97 7.90 -1.37 -4.88
N VAL A 98 7.56 -0.14 -4.47
CA VAL A 98 8.11 1.08 -5.10
C VAL A 98 9.61 1.19 -4.86
N SER A 99 10.13 0.75 -3.71
CA SER A 99 11.55 0.81 -3.39
C SER A 99 12.41 0.00 -4.38
N GLU A 100 11.84 -1.08 -4.93
CA GLU A 100 12.48 -1.95 -5.92
C GLU A 100 12.54 -1.32 -7.33
N PHE A 101 11.86 -0.19 -7.57
CA PHE A 101 11.86 0.45 -8.88
C PHE A 101 13.24 1.03 -9.19
N LYS A 102 13.72 0.78 -10.41
CA LYS A 102 14.98 1.37 -10.90
C LYS A 102 14.75 2.84 -11.25
N ALA A 103 15.62 3.70 -10.76
CA ALA A 103 15.64 5.14 -11.05
C ALA A 103 16.89 5.50 -11.88
N ASP A 104 17.06 4.85 -13.03
CA ASP A 104 18.22 5.01 -13.92
C ASP A 104 18.12 6.24 -14.85
N SER A 105 16.98 6.95 -14.84
CA SER A 105 16.75 8.21 -15.56
C SER A 105 16.03 9.22 -14.66
N ASN A 106 16.10 10.52 -15.01
CA ASN A 106 15.42 11.57 -14.25
C ASN A 106 13.91 11.35 -14.22
N GLU A 107 13.34 10.90 -15.35
CA GLU A 107 11.91 10.61 -15.48
C GLU A 107 11.51 9.46 -14.54
N LYS A 108 12.28 8.38 -14.51
CA LYS A 108 12.03 7.27 -13.58
C LYS A 108 12.26 7.63 -12.13
N ALA A 109 13.23 8.50 -11.83
CA ALA A 109 13.42 9.04 -10.50
C ALA A 109 12.20 9.87 -10.05
N ALA A 110 11.67 10.72 -10.94
CA ALA A 110 10.45 11.49 -10.69
C ALA A 110 9.24 10.60 -10.46
N VAL A 111 9.05 9.55 -11.27
CA VAL A 111 7.97 8.57 -11.07
C VAL A 111 8.15 7.85 -9.73
N LYS A 112 9.33 7.34 -9.42
CA LYS A 112 9.60 6.62 -8.16
C LYS A 112 9.34 7.52 -6.93
N GLU A 113 9.80 8.76 -6.96
CA GLU A 113 9.57 9.73 -5.87
C GLU A 113 8.07 10.05 -5.74
N THR A 114 7.38 10.28 -6.86
CA THR A 114 5.92 10.51 -6.90
C THR A 114 5.16 9.33 -6.28
N LEU A 115 5.46 8.10 -6.69
CA LEU A 115 4.82 6.89 -6.14
C LEU A 115 5.10 6.76 -4.63
N SER A 116 6.34 7.05 -4.21
CA SER A 116 6.72 6.99 -2.79
C SER A 116 5.90 7.96 -1.96
N LEU A 117 5.74 9.21 -2.43
CA LEU A 117 4.93 10.22 -1.75
C LEU A 117 3.43 9.87 -1.78
N PHE A 118 2.91 9.45 -2.94
CA PHE A 118 1.52 9.07 -3.11
C PHE A 118 1.13 7.95 -2.15
N PHE A 119 1.86 6.83 -2.14
CA PHE A 119 1.54 5.69 -1.28
C PHE A 119 1.78 6.01 0.20
N LYS A 120 2.78 6.85 0.53
CA LYS A 120 3.01 7.29 1.91
C LYS A 120 1.80 8.02 2.49
N ASP A 121 1.18 8.90 1.71
CA ASP A 121 0.06 9.74 2.15
C ASP A 121 -1.31 9.11 1.88
N LEU A 122 -1.35 7.99 1.14
CA LEU A 122 -2.57 7.29 0.79
C LEU A 122 -3.34 6.80 2.02
N LYS A 123 -4.64 7.10 2.03
CA LYS A 123 -5.61 6.63 3.02
C LYS A 123 -6.66 5.78 2.32
N PHE A 124 -6.64 4.47 2.55
CA PHE A 124 -7.55 3.51 1.93
C PHE A 124 -9.02 3.63 2.39
N THR A 125 -9.30 4.50 3.37
CA THR A 125 -10.64 4.70 3.95
C THR A 125 -11.39 5.92 3.39
N ARG A 126 -10.77 6.75 2.54
CA ARG A 126 -11.40 7.95 1.95
C ARG A 126 -11.58 7.82 0.44
N ASP A 127 -12.43 8.68 -0.12
CA ASP A 127 -12.46 8.94 -1.56
C ASP A 127 -11.09 9.43 -2.04
N ILE A 128 -10.64 8.91 -3.18
CA ILE A 128 -9.40 9.29 -3.85
C ILE A 128 -9.75 9.64 -5.29
N PHE A 129 -9.22 10.76 -5.76
CA PHE A 129 -9.30 11.21 -7.14
C PHE A 129 -7.91 11.01 -7.76
N PRO A 130 -7.66 9.87 -8.44
CA PRO A 130 -6.29 9.44 -8.75
C PRO A 130 -5.44 10.49 -9.46
N GLU A 131 -6.00 11.17 -10.45
CA GLU A 131 -5.28 12.21 -11.19
C GLU A 131 -4.90 13.40 -10.29
N GLU A 132 -5.83 13.87 -9.46
CA GLU A 132 -5.63 15.02 -8.57
C GLU A 132 -4.67 14.69 -7.42
N ASP A 133 -4.89 13.55 -6.74
CA ASP A 133 -4.08 13.12 -5.61
C ASP A 133 -2.64 12.77 -6.06
N VAL A 134 -2.45 12.17 -7.25
CA VAL A 134 -1.10 11.91 -7.79
C VAL A 134 -0.44 13.21 -8.27
N MET A 135 -1.16 14.06 -9.01
CA MET A 135 -0.63 15.36 -9.46
C MET A 135 -0.16 16.23 -8.29
N GLY A 136 -0.90 16.20 -7.18
CA GLY A 136 -0.59 16.97 -5.97
C GLY A 136 0.74 16.63 -5.31
N VAL A 137 1.29 15.43 -5.57
CA VAL A 137 2.53 14.95 -4.95
C VAL A 137 3.73 14.86 -5.91
N ILE A 138 3.56 15.22 -7.19
CA ILE A 138 4.67 15.23 -8.15
C ILE A 138 5.72 16.28 -7.72
N PRO A 139 7.00 15.89 -7.55
CA PRO A 139 8.06 16.80 -7.16
C PRO A 139 8.34 17.82 -8.26
N VAL A 140 8.71 19.04 -7.88
CA VAL A 140 9.10 20.09 -8.85
C VAL A 140 10.44 19.76 -9.52
N ASN A 141 11.37 19.19 -8.75
CA ASN A 141 12.68 18.79 -9.24
C ASN A 141 13.11 17.48 -8.59
N VAL A 142 13.85 16.66 -9.34
CA VAL A 142 14.46 15.43 -8.83
C VAL A 142 15.97 15.44 -9.00
N SER A 143 16.65 14.63 -8.19
CA SER A 143 18.07 14.33 -8.35
C SER A 143 18.26 12.82 -8.48
N LEU A 144 19.03 12.39 -9.47
CA LEU A 144 19.52 11.03 -9.53
C LEU A 144 20.39 10.75 -8.31
N GLU A 145 20.11 9.67 -7.61
CA GLU A 145 21.09 9.10 -6.68
C GLU A 145 22.32 8.74 -7.50
N SER A 146 23.46 9.37 -7.21
CA SER A 146 24.71 8.96 -7.83
C SER A 146 24.96 7.52 -7.42
N ASP A 147 25.01 6.61 -8.40
CA ASP A 147 25.51 5.24 -8.21
C ASP A 147 26.91 5.31 -7.57
N SER A 148 26.96 5.34 -6.25
CA SER A 148 28.21 5.41 -5.48
C SER A 148 28.79 4.01 -5.32
N SER A 149 28.98 3.34 -6.45
CA SER A 149 30.02 2.33 -6.55
C SER A 149 31.33 3.04 -6.93
N LYS A 150 32.35 2.84 -6.08
CA LYS A 150 33.78 3.23 -6.22
C LYS A 150 34.24 4.49 -5.45
N GLY A 151 35.14 4.24 -4.50
CA GLY A 151 36.28 5.12 -4.23
C GLY A 151 36.22 5.94 -2.94
N ARG A 152 36.77 5.38 -1.87
CA ARG A 152 36.93 6.00 -0.54
C ARG A 152 37.94 7.18 -0.49
N LEU A 153 38.28 7.81 -1.62
CA LEU A 153 39.38 8.77 -1.76
C LEU A 153 39.04 10.08 -2.51
N GLY A 154 37.77 10.36 -2.84
CA GLY A 154 37.37 11.55 -3.62
C GLY A 154 36.55 12.62 -2.88
N LYS A 155 36.52 12.62 -1.54
CA LYS A 155 35.48 13.30 -0.73
C LYS A 155 35.63 14.83 -0.57
N LEU A 156 36.27 15.53 -1.51
CA LEU A 156 36.63 16.96 -1.33
C LEU A 156 36.14 17.95 -2.41
N ILE A 157 35.30 17.52 -3.37
CA ILE A 157 34.62 18.47 -4.26
C ILE A 157 33.13 18.14 -4.24
N GLY A 158 32.34 19.06 -3.68
CA GLY A 158 30.90 18.92 -3.50
C GLY A 158 30.20 18.64 -4.82
N SER A 159 29.79 17.39 -5.02
CA SER A 159 28.80 17.04 -6.02
C SER A 159 27.46 17.61 -5.54
N ARG A 160 27.16 18.86 -5.91
CA ARG A 160 25.79 19.37 -5.90
C ARG A 160 25.02 18.44 -6.84
N SER A 161 24.21 17.55 -6.28
CA SER A 161 23.26 16.78 -7.07
C SER A 161 22.48 17.74 -7.96
N LYS A 162 22.67 17.62 -9.28
CA LYS A 162 22.06 18.51 -10.26
C LYS A 162 20.55 18.23 -10.24
N LYS A 163 19.79 19.12 -9.61
CA LYS A 163 18.33 19.06 -9.60
C LYS A 163 17.82 19.36 -11.01
N VAL A 164 16.99 18.47 -11.55
CA VAL A 164 16.40 18.58 -12.89
C VAL A 164 14.89 18.81 -12.73
N SER A 165 14.35 19.76 -13.49
CA SER A 165 12.91 20.05 -13.52
C SER A 165 12.14 18.86 -14.06
N VAL A 166 11.00 18.57 -13.45
CA VAL A 166 10.14 17.44 -13.82
C VAL A 166 9.09 17.90 -14.83
N ASP A 167 8.86 17.10 -15.88
CA ASP A 167 7.65 17.20 -16.71
C ASP A 167 6.49 16.56 -15.96
N LYS A 168 5.57 17.40 -15.47
CA LYS A 168 4.46 16.95 -14.64
C LYS A 168 3.46 16.07 -15.39
N GLU A 169 3.17 16.36 -16.64
CA GLU A 169 2.16 15.61 -17.39
C GLU A 169 2.68 14.21 -17.74
N SER A 170 3.90 14.14 -18.26
CA SER A 170 4.54 12.85 -18.55
C SER A 170 4.72 12.01 -17.28
N THR A 171 5.12 12.65 -16.17
CA THR A 171 5.27 11.96 -14.87
C THR A 171 3.94 11.48 -14.32
N LEU A 172 2.86 12.27 -14.46
CA LEU A 172 1.51 11.86 -14.04
C LEU A 172 1.08 10.57 -14.75
N GLN A 173 1.13 10.55 -16.08
CA GLN A 173 0.67 9.40 -16.87
C GLN A 173 1.45 8.13 -16.51
N ALA A 174 2.77 8.25 -16.37
CA ALA A 174 3.63 7.15 -15.94
C ALA A 174 3.34 6.71 -14.49
N ALA A 175 3.17 7.66 -13.57
CA ALA A 175 2.87 7.38 -12.17
C ALA A 175 1.50 6.73 -11.99
N LEU A 176 0.48 7.10 -12.77
CA LEU A 176 -0.84 6.45 -12.74
C LEU A 176 -0.75 4.99 -13.21
N LEU A 177 -0.03 4.74 -14.30
CA LEU A 177 0.20 3.39 -14.81
C LEU A 177 0.91 2.52 -13.77
N GLU A 178 1.99 3.03 -13.19
CA GLU A 178 2.76 2.28 -12.20
C GLU A 178 2.03 2.14 -10.86
N SER A 179 1.27 3.15 -10.44
CA SER A 179 0.37 3.04 -9.28
C SER A 179 -0.63 1.91 -9.48
N SER A 180 -1.22 1.79 -10.68
CA SER A 180 -2.12 0.67 -11.00
C SER A 180 -1.40 -0.68 -10.89
N ASN A 181 -0.13 -0.78 -11.32
CA ASN A 181 0.65 -2.01 -11.20
C ASN A 181 0.94 -2.38 -9.73
N VAL A 182 1.33 -1.40 -8.91
CA VAL A 182 1.54 -1.60 -7.46
C VAL A 182 0.24 -2.02 -6.79
N LEU A 183 -0.87 -1.33 -7.09
CA LEU A 183 -2.19 -1.63 -6.54
C LEU A 183 -2.70 -3.01 -6.95
N LYS A 184 -2.46 -3.45 -8.19
CA LYS A 184 -2.78 -4.83 -8.63
C LYS A 184 -2.04 -5.86 -7.81
N LYS A 185 -0.74 -5.64 -7.54
CA LYS A 185 0.07 -6.57 -6.73
C LYS A 185 -0.46 -6.69 -5.30
N ILE A 186 -0.76 -5.57 -4.63
CA ILE A 186 -1.31 -5.62 -3.26
C ILE A 186 -2.74 -6.18 -3.24
N TYR A 187 -3.57 -5.85 -4.24
CA TYR A 187 -4.93 -6.35 -4.36
C TYR A 187 -4.97 -7.86 -4.57
N ILE A 188 -4.14 -8.41 -5.46
CA ILE A 188 -4.03 -9.86 -5.67
C ILE A 188 -3.61 -10.55 -4.38
N ARG A 189 -2.69 -9.96 -3.61
CA ARG A 189 -2.33 -10.47 -2.29
C ARG A 189 -3.52 -10.46 -1.33
N LEU A 190 -4.30 -9.39 -1.27
CA LEU A 190 -5.53 -9.36 -0.48
C LEU A 190 -6.56 -10.41 -0.89
N LEU A 191 -6.48 -11.00 -2.09
CA LEU A 191 -7.35 -12.11 -2.51
C LEU A 191 -6.78 -13.50 -2.16
N SER A 192 -5.54 -13.56 -1.69
CA SER A 192 -4.86 -14.79 -1.27
C SER A 192 -5.40 -15.28 0.08
N PRO A 193 -5.42 -16.61 0.33
CA PRO A 193 -5.64 -17.17 1.66
C PRO A 193 -4.65 -16.66 2.72
N ASP A 194 -3.45 -16.27 2.28
CA ASP A 194 -2.46 -15.57 3.09
C ASP A 194 -2.10 -14.23 2.41
N PRO A 195 -2.77 -13.13 2.79
CA PRO A 195 -2.51 -11.83 2.21
C PRO A 195 -1.15 -11.26 2.64
N TRP A 196 -0.56 -11.75 3.73
CA TRP A 196 0.66 -11.19 4.31
C TRP A 196 1.92 -11.97 3.94
N GLY A 197 1.80 -13.21 3.45
CA GLY A 197 2.94 -14.02 2.99
C GLY A 197 3.76 -14.57 4.15
N THR A 198 3.11 -14.84 5.28
CA THR A 198 3.68 -15.38 6.51
C THR A 198 3.53 -16.89 6.64
N TYR A 199 2.77 -17.54 5.75
CA TYR A 199 2.46 -18.97 5.73
C TYR A 199 3.01 -19.69 4.51
#